data_AF-A0A1B1AHA1-F1
#
_entry.id   AF-A0A1B1AHA1-F1
#
_cell.length_a   1.000
_cell.length_b   1.000
_cell.length_c   1.000
_cell.angle_alpha   90.00
_cell.angle_beta   90.00
_cell.angle_gamma   90.00
#
_symmetry.space_group_name_H-M   'P 1'
#
loop_
_entity.id
_entity.type
_entity.pdbx_description
1 polymer ?
#
loop_
_entity_poly.entity_id
_entity_poly.type
_entity_poly.pdbx_seq_one_letter_code
_entity_poly.pdbx_strand_id
1 'polypeptide(L)'
;MADVFISCSRLDRDRVKPIAERLSSLGYSVWWGPRDEHTRADEIERQFAEARAVVTVWSENAQNSSWVLAQSARALDEEKLLQMRLDNFRLPAPFETLKVAELHSGKSEWGMLEAALAGLVREQRPLDPIDHRALQNAQPNLVAAPRLLLTAATIALVAFSGAVTAAYNGVMRTDQLQLAMLGVLVVGALGTIVAGQRLFSIRRAGG
;
A
#
# COMPACT_ATOMS: atom_id res chain seq x y z
N MET A 1 18.54 19.91 0.07
CA MET A 1 17.88 18.69 -0.43
C MET A 1 18.51 17.53 0.31
N ALA A 2 17.72 16.56 0.75
CA ALA A 2 18.23 15.43 1.51
C ALA A 2 18.83 14.37 0.58
N ASP A 3 19.94 13.76 1.00
CA ASP A 3 20.48 12.58 0.34
C ASP A 3 19.59 11.37 0.64
N VAL A 4 19.10 11.30 1.88
CA VAL A 4 18.35 10.17 2.41
C VAL A 4 17.04 10.66 3.00
N PHE A 5 15.94 10.09 2.54
CA PHE A 5 14.62 10.29 3.12
C PHE A 5 14.26 9.06 3.96
N ILE A 6 13.84 9.26 5.21
CA ILE A 6 13.35 8.18 6.06
C ILE A 6 11.83 8.21 6.08
N SER A 7 11.23 7.14 5.55
CA SER A 7 9.78 6.90 5.68
C SER A 7 9.53 6.07 6.93
N CYS A 8 8.79 6.62 7.90
CA CYS A 8 8.46 5.95 9.14
C CYS A 8 7.10 6.43 9.70
N SER A 9 6.55 5.68 10.65
CA SER A 9 5.40 6.15 11.41
C SER A 9 5.80 7.28 12.35
N ARG A 10 4.92 8.28 12.51
CA ARG A 10 5.11 9.37 13.49
C ARG A 10 5.21 8.84 14.92
N LEU A 11 4.59 7.69 15.21
CA LEU A 11 4.60 7.05 16.52
C LEU A 11 5.96 6.41 16.85
N ASP A 12 6.80 6.13 15.85
CA ASP A 12 8.10 5.49 16.04
C ASP A 12 9.27 6.47 15.99
N ARG A 13 9.01 7.78 16.07
CA ARG A 13 10.05 8.81 15.95
C ARG A 13 11.22 8.63 16.90
N ASP A 14 10.96 8.34 18.17
CA ASP A 14 12.02 8.15 19.15
C ASP A 14 12.89 6.92 18.84
N ARG A 15 12.30 5.89 18.22
CA ARG A 15 12.99 4.68 17.78
C ARG A 15 13.76 4.88 16.47
N VAL A 16 13.29 5.78 15.61
CA VAL A 16 13.91 6.12 14.32
C VAL A 16 15.02 7.16 14.49
N LYS A 17 14.97 8.00 15.52
CA LYS A 17 15.96 9.05 15.77
C LYS A 17 17.41 8.54 15.79
N PRO A 18 17.77 7.43 16.47
CA PRO A 18 19.13 6.89 16.42
C PRO A 18 19.58 6.48 15.01
N ILE A 19 18.65 6.05 14.16
CA ILE A 19 18.93 5.70 12.76
C ILE A 19 19.26 6.96 11.97
N ALA A 20 18.45 8.01 12.12
CA ALA A 20 18.71 9.30 11.48
C ALA A 20 20.07 9.87 11.91
N GLU A 21 20.38 9.84 13.21
CA GLU A 21 21.66 10.31 13.76
C GLU A 21 22.84 9.50 13.23
N ARG A 22 22.71 8.17 13.14
CA ARG A 22 23.74 7.31 12.54
C ARG A 22 23.99 7.68 11.09
N LEU A 23 22.94 7.79 10.28
CA LEU A 23 23.05 8.16 8.86
C LEU A 23 23.67 9.56 8.70
N SER A 24 23.30 10.53 9.53
CA SER A 24 23.94 11.85 9.54
C SER A 24 25.41 11.79 9.95
N SER A 25 25.79 10.92 10.91
CA SER A 25 27.20 10.73 11.31
C SER A 25 28.09 10.16 10.20
N LEU A 26 27.49 9.50 9.21
CA LEU A 26 28.17 8.99 8.01
C LEU A 26 28.33 10.07 6.91
N GLY A 27 27.85 11.30 7.16
CA GLY A 27 27.97 12.44 6.27
C GLY A 27 26.80 12.64 5.30
N TYR A 28 25.67 11.96 5.50
CA TYR A 28 24.48 12.12 4.67
C TYR A 28 23.57 13.24 5.19
N SER A 29 22.99 14.00 4.27
CA SER A 29 21.85 14.87 4.57
C SER A 29 20.59 14.02 4.73
N VAL A 30 20.00 13.98 5.93
CA VAL A 30 18.89 13.08 6.26
C VAL A 30 17.62 13.87 6.54
N TRP A 31 16.51 13.48 5.92
CA TRP A 31 15.19 14.03 6.18
C TRP A 31 14.26 12.92 6.68
N TRP A 32 13.57 13.13 7.80
CA TRP A 32 12.76 12.08 8.45
C TRP A 32 11.48 12.62 9.09
N GLY A 33 10.84 13.55 8.38
CA GLY A 33 9.60 14.17 8.79
C GLY A 33 9.80 15.48 9.55
N PRO A 34 8.85 16.41 9.46
CA PRO A 34 8.93 17.70 10.13
C PRO A 34 8.84 17.59 11.64
N ARG A 35 9.60 18.36 12.42
CA ARG A 35 9.46 18.38 13.89
C ARG A 35 8.13 19.03 14.33
N ASP A 36 7.52 19.82 13.45
CA ASP A 36 6.40 20.71 13.76
C ASP A 36 5.18 20.44 12.85
N GLU A 37 3.97 20.67 13.36
CA GLU A 37 2.70 20.37 12.65
C GLU A 37 2.45 21.22 11.39
N HIS A 38 3.22 22.29 11.18
CA HIS A 38 3.02 23.27 10.11
C HIS A 38 3.71 22.91 8.79
N THR A 39 4.38 21.76 8.69
CA THR A 39 5.06 21.42 7.44
C THR A 39 4.07 21.01 6.38
N ARG A 40 4.15 21.74 5.27
CA ARG A 40 3.29 21.57 4.11
C ARG A 40 3.58 20.22 3.44
N ALA A 41 2.52 19.51 3.03
CA ALA A 41 2.64 18.24 2.33
C ALA A 41 3.56 18.35 1.10
N ASP A 42 3.51 19.48 0.39
CA ASP A 42 4.38 19.77 -0.77
C ASP A 42 5.88 19.73 -0.42
N GLU A 43 6.27 20.11 0.80
CA GLU A 43 7.67 20.04 1.21
C GLU A 43 8.11 18.59 1.42
N ILE A 44 7.25 17.79 2.03
CA ILE A 44 7.51 16.35 2.24
C ILE A 44 7.68 15.67 0.89
N GLU A 45 6.78 15.98 -0.04
CA GLU A 45 6.79 15.46 -1.40
C GLU A 45 8.06 15.89 -2.16
N ARG A 46 8.44 17.17 -2.05
CA ARG A 46 9.69 17.67 -2.63
C ARG A 46 10.90 16.92 -2.09
N GLN A 47 11.00 16.77 -0.76
CA GLN A 47 12.13 16.06 -0.14
C GLN A 47 12.14 14.57 -0.51
N PHE A 48 10.98 13.95 -0.65
CA PHE A 48 10.86 12.56 -1.10
C PHE A 48 11.33 12.41 -2.56
N ALA A 49 10.87 13.29 -3.45
CA ALA A 49 11.20 13.23 -4.88
C ALA A 49 12.70 13.47 -5.11
N GLU A 50 13.29 14.42 -4.39
CA GLU A 50 14.68 14.82 -4.52
C GLU A 50 15.66 13.88 -3.81
N ALA A 51 15.18 13.07 -2.86
CA ALA A 51 16.03 12.13 -2.15
C ALA A 51 16.55 11.02 -3.08
N ARG A 52 17.83 10.72 -2.90
CA ARG A 52 18.57 9.72 -3.67
C ARG A 52 18.35 8.30 -3.16
N ALA A 53 18.09 8.18 -1.87
CA ALA A 53 17.69 6.95 -1.23
C ALA A 53 16.51 7.20 -0.29
N VAL A 54 15.59 6.26 -0.24
CA VAL A 54 14.47 6.25 0.71
C VAL A 54 14.63 5.03 1.61
N VAL A 55 14.88 5.28 2.90
CA VAL A 55 14.93 4.22 3.92
C VAL A 55 13.56 4.10 4.56
N THR A 56 12.84 3.01 4.28
CA THR A 56 11.62 2.69 5.03
C THR A 56 11.99 1.96 6.32
N VAL A 57 11.51 2.50 7.44
CA VAL A 57 11.69 1.87 8.76
C VAL A 57 10.38 1.21 9.18
N TRP A 58 10.38 -0.12 9.15
CA TRP A 58 9.26 -0.99 9.43
C TRP A 58 9.11 -1.26 10.93
N SER A 59 7.91 -1.00 11.43
CA SER A 59 7.41 -1.25 12.77
C SER A 59 5.94 -1.69 12.68
N GLU A 60 5.36 -2.15 13.79
CA GLU A 60 3.93 -2.47 13.86
C GLU A 60 3.05 -1.25 13.50
N ASN A 61 3.48 -0.03 13.81
CA ASN A 61 2.73 1.16 13.42
C ASN A 61 2.94 1.50 11.93
N ALA A 62 4.15 1.30 11.39
CA ALA A 62 4.48 1.65 10.02
C ALA A 62 3.77 0.74 9.01
N GLN A 63 3.63 -0.56 9.30
CA GLN A 63 2.89 -1.49 8.42
C GLN A 63 1.41 -1.11 8.23
N ASN A 64 0.83 -0.41 9.21
CA ASN A 64 -0.57 0.00 9.21
C ASN A 64 -0.75 1.44 8.70
N SER A 65 0.35 2.14 8.38
CA SER A 65 0.31 3.51 7.88
C SER A 65 0.19 3.52 6.36
N SER A 66 -0.98 3.94 5.85
CA SER A 66 -1.22 4.09 4.40
C SER A 66 -0.21 5.02 3.74
N TRP A 67 0.24 6.04 4.46
CA TRP A 67 1.26 6.97 4.00
C TRP A 67 2.63 6.29 3.81
N VAL A 68 3.08 5.50 4.80
CA VAL A 68 4.36 4.79 4.71
C VAL A 68 4.30 3.77 3.57
N LEU A 69 3.22 2.98 3.49
CA LEU A 69 3.03 2.02 2.40
C LEU A 69 3.10 2.66 1.02
N ALA A 70 2.44 3.81 0.83
CA ALA A 70 2.45 4.53 -0.45
C ALA A 70 3.85 5.07 -0.79
N GLN A 71 4.57 5.63 0.18
CA GLN A 71 5.93 6.12 -0.03
C GLN A 71 6.91 4.99 -0.34
N SER A 72 6.81 3.87 0.39
CA SER A 72 7.65 2.69 0.16
C SER A 72 7.39 2.07 -1.21
N ALA A 73 6.12 2.00 -1.64
CA ALA A 73 5.77 1.51 -2.97
C ALA A 73 6.36 2.40 -4.07
N ARG A 74 6.25 3.72 -3.93
CA ARG A 74 6.84 4.65 -4.90
C ARG A 74 8.37 4.60 -4.89
N ALA A 75 8.99 4.49 -3.73
CA ALA A 75 10.44 4.37 -3.63
C ALA A 75 10.94 3.06 -4.26
N LEU A 76 10.14 1.99 -4.18
CA LEU A 76 10.40 0.72 -4.84
C LEU A 76 10.34 0.88 -6.36
N ASP A 77 9.28 1.53 -6.87
CA ASP A 77 9.10 1.80 -8.30
C ASP A 77 10.21 2.72 -8.86
N GLU A 78 10.73 3.63 -8.05
CA GLU A 78 11.85 4.53 -8.39
C GLU A 78 13.25 3.92 -8.10
N GLU A 79 13.33 2.62 -7.78
CA GLU A 79 14.59 1.89 -7.52
C GLU A 79 15.50 2.52 -6.44
N LYS A 80 14.90 3.26 -5.50
CA LYS A 80 15.60 3.96 -4.41
C LYS A 80 15.21 3.47 -3.01
N LEU A 81 14.43 2.40 -2.92
CA LEU A 81 13.99 1.83 -1.65
C LEU A 81 15.09 1.01 -0.97
N LEU A 82 15.42 1.41 0.26
CA LEU A 82 16.12 0.62 1.25
C LEU A 82 15.18 0.36 2.42
N GLN A 83 15.37 -0.76 3.11
CA GLN A 83 14.44 -1.19 4.16
C GLN A 83 15.18 -1.54 5.45
N MET A 84 14.61 -1.11 6.57
CA MET A 84 15.02 -1.48 7.91
C MET A 84 13.83 -1.98 8.71
N ARG A 85 14.04 -2.94 9.60
CA ARG A 85 13.00 -3.48 10.48
C ARG A 85 13.36 -3.29 11.95
N LEU A 86 12.42 -2.74 12.73
CA LEU A 86 12.54 -2.53 14.17
C LEU A 86 11.84 -3.59 15.00
N ASP A 87 10.75 -4.16 14.48
CA ASP A 87 9.91 -5.14 15.16
C ASP A 87 9.92 -6.47 14.39
N ASN A 88 9.84 -7.61 15.07
CA ASN A 88 9.83 -8.89 14.39
C ASN A 88 8.41 -9.23 13.91
N PHE A 89 8.08 -8.81 12.69
CA PHE A 89 6.83 -9.14 12.02
C PHE A 89 7.05 -9.42 10.53
N ARG A 90 6.04 -10.02 9.89
CA ARG A 90 6.02 -10.27 8.46
C ARG A 90 5.64 -8.98 7.73
N LEU A 91 6.55 -8.46 6.90
CA LEU A 91 6.31 -7.23 6.15
C LEU A 91 5.12 -7.39 5.19
N PRO A 92 4.41 -6.29 4.86
CA PRO A 92 3.36 -6.34 3.85
C PRO A 92 3.94 -6.68 2.47
N ALA A 93 3.21 -7.45 1.68
CA ALA A 93 3.57 -7.66 0.28
C ALA A 93 3.53 -6.32 -0.50
N PRO A 94 4.46 -6.06 -1.43
CA PRO A 94 5.52 -6.96 -1.89
C PRO A 94 6.85 -6.83 -1.12
N PHE A 95 6.90 -6.03 -0.05
CA PHE A 95 8.14 -5.67 0.65
C PHE A 95 8.82 -6.86 1.36
N GLU A 96 8.06 -7.88 1.73
CA GLU A 96 8.58 -9.10 2.37
C GLU A 96 9.51 -9.96 1.50
N THR A 97 9.45 -9.82 0.18
CA THR A 97 10.31 -10.58 -0.74
C THR A 97 11.65 -9.88 -1.01
N LEU A 98 11.77 -8.63 -0.55
CA LEU A 98 12.93 -7.78 -0.76
C LEU A 98 13.91 -7.89 0.40
N LYS A 99 15.16 -7.45 0.17
CA LYS A 99 16.15 -7.36 1.24
C LYS A 99 15.71 -6.32 2.28
N VAL A 100 15.86 -6.67 3.56
CA VAL A 100 15.55 -5.82 4.71
C VAL A 100 16.69 -5.95 5.71
N ALA A 101 17.18 -4.81 6.21
CA ALA A 101 18.15 -4.79 7.30
C ALA A 101 17.43 -4.89 8.65
N GLU A 102 17.95 -5.70 9.55
CA GLU A 102 17.42 -5.92 10.89
C GLU A 102 18.27 -5.18 11.93
N LEU A 103 17.64 -4.36 12.78
CA LEU A 103 18.35 -3.62 13.82
C LEU A 103 18.63 -4.46 15.08
N HIS A 104 18.03 -5.64 15.16
CA HIS A 104 17.94 -6.52 16.33
C HIS A 104 18.77 -7.78 16.14
N SER A 105 20.08 -7.63 16.12
CA SER A 105 21.01 -8.73 16.40
C SER A 105 22.37 -8.14 16.72
N GLY A 106 23.09 -8.69 17.70
CA GLY A 106 24.41 -8.23 18.16
C GLY A 106 25.56 -8.31 17.14
N LYS A 107 25.25 -8.34 15.83
CA LYS A 107 26.16 -8.17 14.70
C LYS A 107 25.55 -7.11 13.76
N SER A 108 26.33 -6.09 13.43
CA SER A 108 25.88 -4.90 12.72
C SER A 108 25.44 -5.19 11.27
N GLU A 109 24.13 -5.41 11.04
CA GLU A 109 23.56 -5.42 9.69
C GLU A 109 23.57 -4.03 9.03
N TRP A 110 23.94 -3.01 9.80
CA TRP A 110 24.35 -1.70 9.31
C TRP A 110 25.32 -1.75 8.14
N GLY A 111 26.25 -2.72 8.12
CA GLY A 111 27.22 -2.81 7.02
C GLY A 111 26.58 -3.00 5.65
N MET A 112 25.48 -3.76 5.56
CA MET A 112 24.77 -3.98 4.29
C MET A 112 24.00 -2.72 3.87
N LEU A 113 23.33 -2.07 4.82
CA LEU A 113 22.60 -0.83 4.57
C LEU A 113 23.56 0.30 4.18
N GLU A 114 24.66 0.47 4.91
CA GLU A 114 25.70 1.47 4.64
C GLU A 114 26.32 1.25 3.25
N ALA A 115 26.60 0.00 2.87
CA ALA A 115 27.12 -0.33 1.54
C ALA A 115 26.10 -0.02 0.43
N ALA A 116 24.83 -0.40 0.60
CA ALA A 116 23.78 -0.10 -0.37
C ALA A 116 23.55 1.42 -0.51
N LEU A 117 23.59 2.14 0.62
CA LEU A 117 23.47 3.59 0.65
C LEU A 117 24.67 4.28 -0.01
N ALA A 118 25.89 3.78 0.21
CA ALA A 118 27.08 4.28 -0.49
C ALA A 118 26.97 4.03 -2.01
N GLY A 119 26.48 2.86 -2.44
CA GLY A 119 26.22 2.56 -3.84
C GLY A 119 25.25 3.57 -4.49
N LEU A 120 24.08 3.77 -3.89
CA LEU A 120 23.05 4.69 -4.39
C LEU A 120 23.48 6.17 -4.32
N VAL A 121 24.02 6.58 -3.16
CA VAL A 121 24.25 8.00 -2.84
C VAL A 121 25.67 8.47 -3.18
N ARG A 122 26.67 7.62 -3.34
CA ARG A 122 28.01 8.08 -3.74
C ARG A 122 28.36 7.64 -5.14
N GLU A 123 28.06 6.38 -5.45
CA GLU A 123 28.46 5.77 -6.72
C GLU A 123 27.41 5.91 -7.82
N GLN A 124 26.19 6.37 -7.49
CA GLN A 124 25.03 6.40 -8.41
C GLN A 124 24.80 5.04 -9.07
N ARG A 125 25.17 3.96 -8.38
CA ARG A 125 24.94 2.60 -8.83
C ARG A 125 23.47 2.25 -8.57
N PRO A 126 22.69 1.85 -9.58
CA PRO A 126 21.35 1.32 -9.37
C PRO A 126 21.39 0.14 -8.39
N LEU A 127 20.31 -0.06 -7.64
CA LEU A 127 20.14 -1.29 -6.89
C LEU A 127 20.12 -2.48 -7.86
N ASP A 128 20.52 -3.66 -7.36
CA ASP A 128 20.38 -4.89 -8.15
C ASP A 128 18.93 -4.99 -8.65
N PRO A 129 18.72 -5.22 -9.96
CA PRO A 129 17.38 -5.27 -10.54
C PRO A 129 16.51 -6.23 -9.77
N ILE A 130 15.40 -5.71 -9.25
CA ILE A 130 14.44 -6.52 -8.51
C ILE A 130 13.73 -7.40 -9.53
N ASP A 131 13.64 -8.71 -9.28
CA ASP A 131 12.89 -9.60 -10.15
C ASP A 131 11.39 -9.27 -10.06
N HIS A 132 10.93 -8.40 -10.95
CA HIS A 132 9.54 -7.96 -11.01
C HIS A 132 8.57 -9.12 -11.23
N ARG A 133 9.03 -10.25 -11.81
CA ARG A 133 8.19 -11.45 -11.94
C ARG A 133 7.91 -12.08 -10.59
N ALA A 134 8.92 -12.13 -9.72
CA ALA A 134 8.75 -12.61 -8.34
C ALA A 134 7.79 -11.69 -7.55
N LEU A 135 7.85 -10.37 -7.74
CA LEU A 135 6.95 -9.41 -7.09
C LEU A 135 5.49 -9.52 -7.59
N GLN A 136 5.30 -9.64 -8.92
CA GLN A 136 3.97 -9.80 -9.52
C GLN A 136 3.26 -11.08 -9.03
N ASN A 137 4.03 -12.16 -8.82
CA ASN A 137 3.51 -13.41 -8.30
C ASN A 137 3.24 -13.38 -6.79
N ALA A 138 3.88 -12.46 -6.05
CA ALA A 138 3.71 -12.30 -4.60
C ALA A 138 2.55 -11.38 -4.21
N GLN A 139 2.04 -10.55 -5.12
CA GLN A 139 0.84 -9.76 -4.85
C GLN A 139 -0.40 -10.67 -4.78
N PRO A 140 -1.13 -10.71 -3.64
CA PRO A 140 -2.43 -11.38 -3.63
C PRO A 140 -3.33 -10.65 -4.62
N ASN A 141 -4.01 -11.42 -5.49
CA ASN A 141 -4.94 -10.95 -6.52
C ASN A 141 -6.10 -10.12 -5.92
N LEU A 142 -5.83 -8.90 -5.44
CA LEU A 142 -6.82 -7.98 -4.87
C LEU A 142 -7.50 -7.14 -5.97
N VAL A 143 -6.88 -7.05 -7.15
CA VAL A 143 -7.35 -6.18 -8.26
C VAL A 143 -8.32 -6.89 -9.21
N ALA A 144 -8.52 -8.21 -9.11
CA ALA A 144 -9.46 -8.93 -9.97
C ALA A 144 -10.93 -8.86 -9.49
N ALA A 145 -11.16 -8.52 -8.22
CA ALA A 145 -12.48 -8.55 -7.60
C ALA A 145 -13.47 -7.41 -7.97
N PRO A 146 -13.05 -6.14 -8.23
CA PRO A 146 -14.01 -5.07 -8.49
C PRO A 146 -14.65 -5.16 -9.89
N ARG A 147 -13.97 -5.77 -10.87
CA ARG A 147 -14.49 -5.87 -12.24
C ARG A 147 -15.70 -6.80 -12.34
N LEU A 148 -15.68 -7.94 -11.66
CA LEU A 148 -16.81 -8.91 -11.66
C LEU A 148 -18.05 -8.35 -10.97
N LEU A 149 -17.88 -7.61 -9.88
CA LEU A 149 -18.99 -6.94 -9.17
C LEU A 149 -19.59 -5.81 -10.02
N LEU A 150 -18.75 -5.02 -10.69
CA LEU A 150 -19.21 -3.98 -11.62
C LEU A 150 -19.97 -4.58 -12.82
N THR A 151 -19.51 -5.69 -13.39
CA THR A 151 -20.22 -6.36 -14.49
C THR A 151 -21.55 -6.97 -14.04
N ALA A 152 -21.62 -7.52 -12.82
CA ALA A 152 -22.87 -8.09 -12.31
C ALA A 152 -23.91 -6.97 -12.03
N ALA A 153 -23.46 -5.83 -11.50
CA ALA A 153 -24.33 -4.68 -11.25
C ALA A 153 -24.88 -4.06 -12.54
N THR A 154 -24.07 -3.96 -13.60
CA THR A 154 -24.54 -3.44 -14.89
C THR A 154 -25.54 -4.37 -15.56
N ILE A 155 -25.30 -5.69 -15.53
CA ILE A 155 -26.26 -6.68 -16.06
C ILE A 155 -27.60 -6.60 -15.30
N ALA A 156 -27.57 -6.49 -13.97
CA ALA A 156 -28.77 -6.36 -13.16
C ALA A 156 -29.56 -5.07 -13.47
N LEU A 157 -28.87 -3.95 -13.68
CA LEU A 157 -29.51 -2.68 -14.03
C LEU A 157 -30.16 -2.71 -15.41
N VAL A 158 -29.51 -3.32 -16.39
CA VAL A 158 -30.06 -3.48 -17.75
C VAL A 158 -31.29 -4.40 -17.73
N ALA A 159 -31.23 -5.52 -16.99
CA ALA A 159 -32.37 -6.41 -16.82
C ALA A 159 -33.56 -5.71 -16.13
N PHE A 160 -33.28 -4.89 -15.10
CA PHE A 160 -34.30 -4.11 -14.41
C PHE A 160 -34.96 -3.08 -15.34
N SER A 161 -34.15 -2.32 -16.07
CA SER A 161 -34.64 -1.33 -17.03
C SER A 161 -35.53 -1.97 -18.10
N GLY A 162 -35.13 -3.14 -18.62
CA GLY A 162 -35.93 -3.90 -19.60
C GLY A 162 -37.28 -4.36 -19.04
N ALA A 163 -37.30 -4.86 -17.80
CA ALA A 163 -38.54 -5.29 -17.13
C ALA A 163 -39.51 -4.12 -16.89
N VAL A 164 -38.99 -2.95 -16.48
CA VAL A 164 -39.79 -1.73 -16.29
C VAL A 164 -40.38 -1.24 -17.61
N THR A 165 -39.62 -1.25 -18.70
CA THR A 165 -40.13 -0.86 -20.04
C THR A 165 -41.20 -1.83 -20.56
N ALA A 166 -41.02 -3.14 -20.37
CA ALA A 166 -42.01 -4.14 -20.79
C ALA A 166 -43.33 -4.03 -19.99
N ALA A 167 -43.23 -3.70 -18.70
CA ALA A 167 -44.37 -3.41 -17.84
C ALA A 167 -45.14 -2.16 -18.29
N TYR A 168 -44.44 -1.07 -18.60
CA TYR A 168 -45.05 0.21 -18.97
C TYR A 168 -45.78 0.12 -20.33
N ASN A 169 -45.29 -0.72 -21.25
CA ASN A 169 -45.91 -0.95 -22.55
C ASN A 169 -47.10 -1.92 -22.52
N GLY A 170 -47.56 -2.35 -21.33
CA GLY A 170 -48.74 -3.21 -21.18
C GLY A 170 -48.56 -4.67 -21.62
N VAL A 171 -47.31 -5.09 -21.87
CA VAL A 171 -46.98 -6.45 -22.31
C VAL A 171 -47.03 -7.45 -21.15
N MET A 172 -46.92 -6.98 -19.90
CA MET A 172 -46.75 -7.82 -18.72
C MET A 172 -47.93 -7.66 -17.75
N ARG A 173 -48.58 -8.77 -17.37
CA ARG A 173 -49.66 -8.78 -16.36
C ARG A 173 -49.13 -8.44 -14.96
N THR A 174 -49.98 -7.93 -14.08
CA THR A 174 -49.63 -7.43 -12.74
C THR A 174 -48.99 -8.49 -11.82
N ASP A 175 -49.34 -9.76 -11.98
CA ASP A 175 -48.74 -10.90 -11.27
C ASP A 175 -47.26 -11.12 -11.67
N GLN A 176 -46.92 -10.89 -12.94
CA GLN A 176 -45.56 -11.01 -13.46
C GLN A 176 -44.67 -9.83 -13.01
N LEU A 177 -45.27 -8.66 -12.78
CA LEU A 177 -44.57 -7.46 -12.32
C LEU A 177 -44.11 -7.57 -10.86
N GLN A 178 -44.93 -8.18 -9.99
CA GLN A 178 -44.55 -8.46 -8.61
C GLN A 178 -43.39 -9.45 -8.51
N LEU A 179 -43.40 -10.51 -9.33
CA LEU A 179 -42.30 -11.48 -9.42
C LEU A 179 -40.99 -10.81 -9.88
N ALA A 180 -41.05 -9.90 -10.86
CA ALA A 180 -39.88 -9.15 -11.31
C ALA A 180 -39.30 -8.24 -10.21
N MET A 181 -40.14 -7.52 -9.47
CA MET A 181 -39.68 -6.67 -8.34
C MET A 181 -39.08 -7.49 -7.19
N LEU A 182 -39.67 -8.64 -6.87
CA LEU A 182 -39.12 -9.58 -5.89
C LEU A 182 -37.74 -10.10 -6.32
N GLY A 183 -37.57 -10.44 -7.61
CA GLY A 183 -36.28 -10.87 -8.15
C GLY A 183 -35.19 -9.81 -7.99
N VAL A 184 -35.52 -8.54 -8.22
CA VAL A 184 -34.59 -7.41 -8.09
C VAL A 184 -34.17 -7.19 -6.63
N LEU A 185 -35.11 -7.29 -5.69
CA LEU A 185 -34.82 -7.19 -4.26
C LEU A 185 -33.90 -8.33 -3.78
N VAL A 186 -34.11 -9.55 -4.25
CA VAL A 186 -33.27 -10.71 -3.91
C VAL A 186 -31.85 -10.54 -4.45
N VAL A 187 -31.69 -10.08 -5.69
CA VAL A 187 -30.37 -9.81 -6.29
C VAL A 187 -29.65 -8.68 -5.55
N GLY A 188 -30.38 -7.61 -5.19
CA GLY A 188 -29.84 -6.51 -4.39
C GLY A 188 -29.36 -6.98 -3.00
N ALA A 189 -30.15 -7.78 -2.30
CA ALA A 189 -29.80 -8.33 -0.99
C ALA A 189 -28.60 -9.29 -1.05
N LEU A 190 -28.51 -10.13 -2.08
CA LEU A 190 -27.33 -10.98 -2.30
C LEU A 190 -26.07 -10.13 -2.56
N GLY A 191 -26.20 -9.05 -3.34
CA GLY A 191 -25.11 -8.12 -3.60
C GLY A 191 -24.57 -7.45 -2.33
N THR A 192 -25.45 -7.00 -1.43
CA THR A 192 -25.04 -6.38 -0.15
C THR A 192 -24.41 -7.39 0.82
N ILE A 193 -24.90 -8.63 0.85
CA ILE A 193 -24.32 -9.70 1.66
C ILE A 193 -22.89 -10.04 1.18
N VAL A 194 -22.69 -10.19 -0.13
CA VAL A 194 -21.36 -10.48 -0.70
C VAL A 194 -20.38 -9.33 -0.47
N ALA A 195 -20.83 -8.08 -0.63
CA ALA A 195 -20.02 -6.90 -0.32
C ALA A 195 -19.66 -6.83 1.17
N GLY A 196 -20.63 -7.12 2.06
CA GLY A 196 -20.43 -7.17 3.51
C GLY A 196 -19.46 -8.27 3.94
N GLN A 197 -19.58 -9.47 3.37
CA GLN A 197 -18.66 -10.59 3.65
C GLN A 197 -17.22 -10.28 3.24
N ARG A 198 -17.01 -9.56 2.13
CA ARG A 198 -15.68 -9.10 1.73
C ARG A 198 -15.10 -8.05 2.67
N LEU A 199 -15.92 -7.10 3.13
CA LEU A 199 -15.46 -6.10 4.11
C LEU A 199 -15.06 -6.76 5.43
N PHE A 200 -15.79 -7.80 5.83
CA PHE A 200 -15.54 -8.56 7.05
C PHE A 200 -14.28 -9.44 6.93
N SER A 201 -14.04 -10.07 5.77
CA SER A 201 -12.83 -10.87 5.57
C SER A 201 -11.55 -10.03 5.55
N ILE A 202 -11.60 -8.81 5.01
CA ILE A 202 -10.48 -7.85 5.07
C ILE A 202 -10.19 -7.45 6.52
N ARG A 203 -11.22 -7.21 7.34
CA ARG A 203 -11.05 -6.89 8.78
C ARG A 203 -10.45 -8.05 9.58
N ARG A 204 -10.73 -9.31 9.20
CA ARG A 204 -10.22 -10.49 9.91
C ARG A 204 -8.80 -10.90 9.50
N ALA A 205 -8.35 -10.52 8.31
CA ALA A 205 -6.98 -10.72 7.85
C ALA A 205 -5.97 -9.69 8.39
N GLY A 206 -6.45 -8.70 9.15
CA GLY A 206 -5.64 -7.69 9.83
C GLY A 206 -5.62 -7.81 11.35
N GLY A 207 -5.75 -9.04 11.88
CA GLY A 207 -5.68 -9.35 13.31
C GLY A 207 -4.59 -10.36 13.62
#